data_AF-A0A832LLG5-F1
#
_entry.id   AF-A0A832LLG5-F1
#
_cell.length_a   1.000
_cell.length_b   1.000
_cell.length_c   1.000
_cell.angle_alpha   90.00
_cell.angle_beta   90.00
_cell.angle_gamma   90.00
#
_symmetry.space_group_name_H-M   'P 1'
#
loop_
_entity.id
_entity.type
_entity.pdbx_description
1 polymer ?
#
loop_
_entity_poly.entity_id
_entity_poly.type
_entity_poly.pdbx_seq_one_letter_code
_entity_poly.pdbx_strand_id
1 'polypeptide(L)'
;MFKAKVRGIYSTALTRLLIEGGFKIVQPSAPIKERFRLQSSPEENSQPDIEIWDRPDRQGINVAGSAAPVERFLLILFEKLDDVIVRRQPSIYALPLDQCGEHSSITEIVAEALRESGASTYQGKIRADVEFPGLSKRRLDEIRSMVVPTLKGHHYYKACGGKIAYMLEMAEKLLEKGCPTKEVEELFMETIRREYPIEGAKIGIEHSKIDGRIFHLGEARITELNEQTGLIRLLRVFSSPGVYDGLDVRKEPGDYAVTSMVIGEWSFRTSYFSKSGEYKGTYVNINTPIELYPSRIRYVDLEADICMWPDGRIRKIDFEKLDEMVRRGYISERLRETISKKTNEVLDNLSPEIEKEIKYANIGEN
;
A
#
# COMPACT_ATOMS: atom_id res chain seq x y z
N MET A 1 5.20 4.19 30.76
CA MET A 1 4.42 4.77 29.64
C MET A 1 5.41 5.25 28.60
N PHE A 2 5.32 4.79 27.36
CA PHE A 2 6.26 5.16 26.30
C PHE A 2 5.99 6.56 25.76
N LYS A 3 7.04 7.25 25.32
CA LYS A 3 7.01 8.61 24.78
C LYS A 3 7.17 8.59 23.27
N ALA A 4 6.23 9.21 22.55
CA ALA A 4 6.22 9.24 21.09
C ALA A 4 6.31 10.66 20.55
N LYS A 5 7.15 10.84 19.54
CA LYS A 5 7.19 12.04 18.71
C LYS A 5 6.74 11.68 17.30
N VAL A 6 5.78 12.42 16.77
CA VAL A 6 5.23 12.18 15.44
C VAL A 6 5.34 13.43 14.58
N ARG A 7 5.73 13.25 13.31
CA ARG A 7 5.77 14.29 12.28
C ARG A 7 5.23 13.74 10.96
N GLY A 8 4.83 14.66 10.08
CA GLY A 8 4.40 14.32 8.73
C GLY A 8 2.90 14.34 8.51
N ILE A 9 2.48 13.91 7.32
CA ILE A 9 1.10 13.97 6.84
C ILE A 9 0.19 13.04 7.65
N TYR A 10 0.72 11.91 8.13
CA TYR A 10 -0.03 10.93 8.94
C TYR A 10 -0.14 11.33 10.42
N SER A 11 0.51 12.44 10.82
CA SER A 11 0.73 12.77 12.24
C SER A 11 -0.54 12.85 13.08
N THR A 12 -1.64 13.38 12.54
CA THR A 12 -2.89 13.53 13.33
C THR A 12 -3.53 12.17 13.59
N ALA A 13 -3.64 11.31 12.57
CA ALA A 13 -4.21 9.97 12.73
C ALA A 13 -3.35 9.11 13.67
N LEU A 14 -2.03 9.13 13.48
CA LEU A 14 -1.11 8.34 14.29
C LEU A 14 -1.03 8.84 15.74
N THR A 15 -1.12 10.15 15.97
CA THR A 15 -1.20 10.71 17.33
C THR A 15 -2.41 10.17 18.07
N ARG A 16 -3.57 10.08 17.41
CA ARG A 16 -4.77 9.49 18.02
C ARG A 16 -4.56 8.02 18.38
N LEU A 17 -4.03 7.22 17.44
CA LEU A 17 -3.75 5.81 17.68
C LEU A 17 -2.75 5.60 18.84
N LEU A 18 -1.72 6.45 18.93
CA LEU A 18 -0.74 6.40 20.00
C LEU A 18 -1.35 6.72 21.36
N ILE A 19 -2.19 7.76 21.45
CA ILE A 19 -2.88 8.12 22.70
C ILE A 19 -3.81 6.97 23.14
N GLU A 20 -4.62 6.42 22.23
CA GLU A 20 -5.48 5.25 22.50
C GLU A 20 -4.65 4.01 22.90
N GLY A 21 -3.45 3.87 22.33
CA GLY A 21 -2.48 2.82 22.66
C GLY A 21 -1.68 3.04 23.95
N GLY A 22 -1.93 4.12 24.69
CA GLY A 22 -1.28 4.42 25.96
C GLY A 22 0.09 5.09 25.86
N PHE A 23 0.43 5.70 24.72
CA PHE A 23 1.65 6.51 24.57
C PHE A 23 1.42 7.95 25.04
N LYS A 24 2.47 8.54 25.61
CA LYS A 24 2.55 9.96 25.89
C LYS A 24 3.15 10.68 24.68
N ILE A 25 2.47 11.71 24.19
CA ILE A 25 2.98 12.51 23.07
C ILE A 25 3.95 13.55 23.60
N VAL A 26 5.18 13.56 23.07
CA VAL A 26 6.22 14.54 23.40
C VAL A 26 6.64 15.31 22.16
N GLN A 27 7.14 16.52 22.37
CA GLN A 27 7.50 17.47 21.34
C GLN A 27 6.38 17.62 20.27
N PRO A 28 5.10 17.81 20.62
CA PRO A 28 4.03 17.92 19.62
C PRO A 28 4.19 19.20 18.79
N SER A 29 3.82 19.15 17.50
CA SER A 29 3.71 20.35 16.68
C SER A 29 2.54 21.22 17.15
N ALA A 30 2.53 22.52 16.81
CA ALA A 30 1.45 23.43 17.19
C ALA A 30 0.05 22.92 16.76
N PRO A 31 -0.15 22.41 15.51
CA PRO A 31 -1.44 21.84 15.12
C PRO A 31 -1.85 20.63 15.97
N ILE A 32 -0.89 19.77 16.36
CA ILE A 32 -1.19 18.59 17.19
C ILE A 32 -1.58 19.00 18.62
N LYS A 33 -0.88 20.00 19.20
CA LYS A 33 -1.24 20.54 20.52
C LYS A 33 -2.67 21.06 20.53
N GLU A 34 -3.03 21.85 19.52
CA GLU A 34 -4.36 22.45 19.39
C GLU A 34 -5.45 21.38 19.21
N ARG A 35 -5.28 20.48 18.23
CA ARG A 35 -6.25 19.42 17.89
C ARG A 35 -6.56 18.49 19.04
N PHE A 36 -5.55 18.13 19.83
CA PHE A 36 -5.69 17.20 20.96
C PHE A 36 -5.77 17.89 22.32
N ARG A 37 -5.80 19.23 22.36
CA ARG A 37 -5.83 20.04 23.60
C ARG A 37 -4.77 19.59 24.61
N LEU A 38 -3.57 19.28 24.12
CA LEU A 38 -2.48 18.79 24.95
C LEU A 38 -2.02 19.89 25.90
N GLN A 39 -2.10 19.65 27.21
CA GLN A 39 -1.59 20.57 28.20
C GLN A 39 -0.06 20.57 28.19
N SER A 40 0.54 21.74 28.42
CA SER A 40 1.97 21.84 28.64
C SER A 40 2.38 21.03 29.85
N SER A 41 3.42 20.21 29.69
CA SER A 41 3.96 19.38 30.77
C SER A 41 5.48 19.57 30.87
N PRO A 42 6.10 19.37 32.04
CA PRO A 42 7.55 19.47 32.19
C PRO A 42 8.32 18.52 31.25
N GLU A 43 7.69 17.41 30.89
CA GLU A 43 8.25 16.39 30.00
C GLU A 43 7.98 16.65 28.51
N GLU A 44 7.32 17.75 28.16
CA GLU A 44 6.95 18.07 26.78
C GLU A 44 8.18 18.10 25.85
N ASN A 45 9.32 18.57 26.36
CA ASN A 45 10.58 18.62 25.61
C ASN A 45 11.50 17.43 25.90
N SER A 46 11.03 16.41 26.62
CA SER A 46 11.84 15.22 26.93
C SER A 46 12.14 14.40 25.69
N GLN A 47 13.21 13.60 25.77
CA GLN A 47 13.62 12.71 24.69
C GLN A 47 12.52 11.65 24.41
N PRO A 48 12.10 11.46 23.15
CA PRO A 48 11.14 10.43 22.80
C PRO A 48 11.77 9.03 22.86
N ASP A 49 10.95 8.04 23.22
CA ASP A 49 11.32 6.63 23.11
C ASP A 49 11.15 6.11 21.67
N ILE A 50 10.21 6.71 20.92
CA ILE A 50 10.01 6.50 19.48
C ILE A 50 9.80 7.81 18.73
N GLU A 51 10.39 7.87 17.55
CA GLU A 51 10.17 8.93 16.57
C GLU A 51 9.56 8.34 15.30
N ILE A 52 8.53 9.01 14.81
CA ILE A 52 7.76 8.60 13.62
C ILE A 52 7.70 9.78 12.65
N TRP A 53 8.06 9.54 11.39
CA TRP A 53 8.04 10.56 10.33
C TRP A 53 7.67 9.95 8.98
N ASP A 54 7.25 10.78 8.03
CA ASP A 54 6.86 10.30 6.70
C ASP A 54 8.04 9.63 5.96
N ARG A 55 7.72 8.64 5.14
CA ARG A 55 8.62 8.20 4.09
C ARG A 55 8.78 9.29 3.01
N PRO A 56 9.91 9.32 2.29
CA PRO A 56 10.13 10.31 1.23
C PRO A 56 9.06 10.29 0.13
N ASP A 57 8.51 9.11 -0.19
CA ASP A 57 7.44 8.91 -1.17
C ASP A 57 6.03 9.21 -0.62
N ARG A 58 5.91 9.49 0.68
CA ARG A 58 4.65 9.72 1.42
C ARG A 58 3.68 8.54 1.40
N GLN A 59 4.13 7.36 1.00
CA GLN A 59 3.33 6.13 0.97
C GLN A 59 3.32 5.38 2.30
N GLY A 60 3.79 6.03 3.36
CA GLY A 60 3.81 5.48 4.71
C GLY A 60 4.77 6.27 5.60
N ILE A 61 5.33 5.59 6.60
CA ILE A 61 6.15 6.19 7.64
C ILE A 61 7.43 5.39 7.91
N ASN A 62 8.43 6.07 8.44
CA ASN A 62 9.55 5.47 9.13
C ASN A 62 9.35 5.60 10.63
N VAL A 63 9.80 4.60 11.36
CA VAL A 63 9.77 4.53 12.82
C VAL A 63 11.17 4.19 13.32
N ALA A 64 11.66 4.92 14.31
CA ALA A 64 12.89 4.58 15.00
C ALA A 64 12.80 4.83 16.50
N GLY A 65 13.38 3.95 17.30
CA GLY A 65 13.34 4.09 18.75
C GLY A 65 13.84 2.85 19.47
N SER A 66 13.57 2.77 20.76
CA SER A 66 13.83 1.56 21.55
C SER A 66 12.96 0.40 21.07
N ALA A 67 13.43 -0.84 21.20
CA ALA A 67 12.72 -2.02 20.69
C ALA A 67 11.25 -2.13 21.17
N ALA A 68 11.03 -2.13 22.49
CA ALA A 68 9.71 -2.31 23.08
C ALA A 68 8.63 -1.30 22.60
N PRO A 69 8.87 0.03 22.58
CA PRO A 69 7.88 0.97 22.09
C PRO A 69 7.67 0.92 20.57
N VAL A 70 8.69 0.55 19.78
CA VAL A 70 8.53 0.33 18.33
C VAL A 70 7.62 -0.86 18.10
N GLU A 71 7.90 -2.02 18.70
CA GLU A 71 7.08 -3.23 18.53
C GLU A 71 5.63 -3.01 19.03
N ARG A 72 5.46 -2.31 20.16
CA ARG A 72 4.13 -1.93 20.64
C ARG A 72 3.37 -1.07 19.63
N PHE A 73 4.04 -0.14 18.97
CA PHE A 73 3.42 0.69 17.94
C PHE A 73 3.07 -0.12 16.68
N LEU A 74 3.96 -1.02 16.22
CA LEU A 74 3.70 -1.88 15.07
C LEU A 74 2.51 -2.81 15.30
N LEU A 75 2.34 -3.34 16.52
CA LEU A 75 1.13 -4.09 16.89
C LEU A 75 -0.15 -3.27 16.75
N ILE A 76 -0.15 -2.03 17.23
CA ILE A 76 -1.31 -1.13 17.09
C ILE A 76 -1.66 -0.95 15.60
N LEU A 77 -0.65 -0.82 14.73
CA LEU A 77 -0.89 -0.72 13.30
C LEU A 77 -1.52 -1.99 12.73
N PHE A 78 -1.01 -3.18 13.06
CA PHE A 78 -1.61 -4.44 12.61
C PHE A 78 -3.03 -4.66 13.14
N GLU A 79 -3.32 -4.24 14.37
CA GLU A 79 -4.66 -4.33 14.94
C GLU A 79 -5.64 -3.40 14.19
N LYS A 80 -5.20 -2.17 13.87
CA LYS A 80 -6.07 -1.09 13.41
C LYS A 80 -6.16 -0.94 11.89
N LEU A 81 -5.18 -1.45 11.15
CA LEU A 81 -5.06 -1.26 9.70
C LEU A 81 -5.07 -2.59 8.95
N ASP A 82 -5.85 -2.68 7.88
CA ASP A 82 -6.15 -3.96 7.22
C ASP A 82 -5.02 -4.45 6.31
N ASP A 83 -4.40 -3.55 5.54
CA ASP A 83 -3.42 -3.87 4.50
C ASP A 83 -2.01 -3.29 4.79
N VAL A 84 -1.73 -2.90 6.03
CA VAL A 84 -0.43 -2.32 6.42
C VAL A 84 0.71 -3.32 6.21
N ILE A 85 1.84 -2.85 5.69
CA ILE A 85 3.05 -3.65 5.49
C ILE A 85 4.18 -3.03 6.29
N VAL A 86 4.87 -3.87 7.08
CA VAL A 86 5.94 -3.45 7.98
C VAL A 86 7.26 -4.09 7.54
N ARG A 87 8.33 -3.32 7.52
CA ARG A 87 9.68 -3.77 7.14
C ARG A 87 10.63 -3.44 8.26
N ARG A 88 10.90 -4.44 9.10
CA ARG A 88 11.87 -4.30 10.20
C ARG A 88 13.27 -4.29 9.64
N GLN A 89 14.07 -3.34 10.09
CA GLN A 89 15.51 -3.33 9.89
C GLN A 89 16.16 -3.54 11.26
N PRO A 90 16.79 -4.71 11.49
CA PRO A 90 17.62 -4.90 12.66
C PRO A 90 18.70 -3.81 12.66
N SER A 91 18.94 -3.15 13.79
CA SER A 91 20.15 -2.34 13.90
C SER A 91 21.36 -3.25 13.83
N ILE A 92 22.51 -2.73 13.38
CA ILE A 92 23.78 -3.46 13.21
C ILE A 92 24.28 -4.09 14.54
N TYR A 93 23.61 -3.82 15.67
CA TYR A 93 23.86 -4.38 17.00
C TYR A 93 22.83 -5.41 17.48
N ALA A 94 21.79 -5.68 16.68
CA ALA A 94 20.88 -6.78 16.93
C ALA A 94 21.58 -8.07 16.46
N LEU A 95 21.80 -9.00 17.39
CA LEU A 95 22.29 -10.34 17.08
C LEU A 95 21.42 -10.97 15.97
N PRO A 96 21.99 -11.86 15.14
CA PRO A 96 21.23 -12.52 14.09
C PRO A 96 19.96 -13.15 14.69
N LEU A 97 18.81 -12.90 14.06
CA LEU A 97 17.53 -13.55 14.36
C LEU A 97 17.54 -15.09 14.11
N ASP A 98 18.72 -15.70 13.94
CA ASP A 98 18.92 -17.15 13.77
C ASP A 98 18.91 -17.93 15.10
N GLN A 99 18.55 -17.30 16.22
CA GLN A 99 18.43 -17.98 17.52
C GLN A 99 17.07 -17.81 18.22
N CYS A 100 16.06 -17.28 17.53
CA CYS A 100 14.68 -17.39 18.01
C CYS A 100 14.08 -18.65 17.36
N GLY A 101 13.69 -19.63 18.18
CA GLY A 101 13.24 -20.95 17.71
C GLY A 101 12.15 -20.87 16.64
N GLU A 102 12.04 -21.92 15.83
CA GLU A 102 11.29 -22.04 14.56
C GLU A 102 9.77 -21.68 14.58
N HIS A 103 9.21 -21.14 15.67
CA HIS A 103 7.76 -20.99 15.87
C HIS A 103 7.26 -19.74 16.63
N SER A 104 7.99 -18.63 16.71
CA SER A 104 7.50 -17.48 17.50
C SER A 104 6.52 -16.55 16.75
N SER A 105 5.27 -16.51 17.22
CA SER A 105 4.23 -15.53 16.82
C SER A 105 4.69 -14.09 17.08
N ILE A 106 4.18 -13.09 16.35
CA ILE A 106 4.42 -11.65 16.63
C ILE A 106 4.14 -11.32 18.10
N THR A 107 3.15 -11.98 18.70
CA THR A 107 2.82 -11.83 20.13
C THR A 107 3.95 -12.34 21.04
N GLU A 108 4.67 -13.37 20.63
CA GLU A 108 5.80 -13.95 21.36
C GLU A 108 7.06 -13.11 21.18
N ILE A 109 7.32 -12.58 19.97
CA ILE A 109 8.39 -11.60 19.72
C ILE A 109 8.18 -10.35 20.58
N VAL A 110 6.93 -9.86 20.66
CA VAL A 110 6.59 -8.72 21.51
C VAL A 110 6.70 -9.09 22.99
N ALA A 111 6.22 -10.28 23.39
CA ALA A 111 6.33 -10.73 24.77
C ALA A 111 7.79 -10.92 25.20
N GLU A 112 8.66 -11.38 24.30
CA GLU A 112 10.09 -11.53 24.53
C GLU A 112 10.78 -10.17 24.63
N ALA A 113 10.52 -9.25 23.70
CA ALA A 113 11.01 -7.87 23.79
C ALA A 113 10.53 -7.13 25.06
N LEU A 114 9.31 -7.41 25.52
CA LEU A 114 8.78 -6.89 26.79
C LEU A 114 9.42 -7.58 28.01
N ARG A 115 9.73 -8.88 27.95
CA ARG A 115 10.43 -9.62 29.01
C ARG A 115 11.88 -9.17 29.16
N GLU A 116 12.60 -8.97 28.07
CA GLU A 116 13.98 -8.47 28.05
C GLU A 116 14.08 -7.03 28.59
N SER A 117 13.02 -6.22 28.45
CA SER A 117 12.98 -4.87 29.04
C SER A 117 13.00 -4.88 30.58
N GLY A 118 12.65 -6.00 31.21
CA GLY A 118 12.72 -6.20 32.67
C GLY A 118 14.07 -6.74 33.18
N ALA A 119 14.92 -7.25 32.30
CA ALA A 119 16.19 -7.90 32.64
C ALA A 119 17.35 -7.39 31.76
N SER A 120 17.95 -6.27 32.15
CA SER A 120 19.28 -5.77 31.73
C SER A 120 19.48 -5.28 30.28
N THR A 121 19.76 -3.98 30.16
CA THR A 121 20.77 -3.31 29.29
C THR A 121 20.84 -3.56 27.76
N TYR A 122 19.92 -4.28 27.12
CA TYR A 122 19.87 -4.29 25.64
C TYR A 122 18.98 -3.14 25.12
N GLN A 123 19.56 -1.94 25.04
CA GLN A 123 19.00 -0.80 24.31
C GLN A 123 19.18 -1.00 22.80
N GLY A 124 18.64 -2.08 22.25
CA GLY A 124 18.56 -2.27 20.82
C GLY A 124 17.67 -1.19 20.23
N LYS A 125 18.25 -0.21 19.52
CA LYS A 125 17.46 0.69 18.67
C LYS A 125 16.94 -0.12 17.49
N ILE A 126 15.65 -0.04 17.22
CA ILE A 126 15.01 -0.68 16.07
C ILE A 126 14.60 0.42 15.09
N ARG A 127 14.69 0.10 13.81
CA ARG A 127 14.09 0.88 12.73
C ARG A 127 13.06 0.02 12.01
N ALA A 128 11.96 0.64 11.63
CA ALA A 128 10.97 0.02 10.77
C ALA A 128 10.55 1.02 9.68
N ASP A 129 10.50 0.54 8.45
CA ASP A 129 9.77 1.18 7.35
C ASP A 129 8.35 0.60 7.33
N VAL A 130 7.34 1.45 7.20
CA VAL A 130 5.94 1.02 7.16
C VAL A 130 5.31 1.62 5.93
N GLU A 131 4.65 0.78 5.14
CA GLU A 131 3.83 1.16 3.99
C GLU A 131 2.36 1.20 4.40
N PHE A 132 1.64 2.20 3.91
CA PHE A 132 0.19 2.31 4.01
C PHE A 132 -0.45 2.22 2.63
N PRO A 133 -0.92 1.03 2.21
CA PRO A 133 -1.74 0.90 1.01
C PRO A 133 -3.16 1.47 1.22
N GLY A 134 -4.01 1.33 0.21
CA GLY A 134 -5.24 2.13 0.09
C GLY A 134 -6.22 1.99 1.24
N LEU A 135 -6.36 0.81 1.84
CA LEU A 135 -7.26 0.62 2.98
C LEU A 135 -6.69 1.23 4.25
N SER A 136 -5.37 1.09 4.48
CA SER A 136 -4.67 1.74 5.57
C SER A 136 -4.78 3.26 5.50
N LYS A 137 -4.56 3.86 4.31
CA LYS A 137 -4.73 5.30 4.10
C LYS A 137 -6.16 5.74 4.42
N ARG A 138 -7.16 5.03 3.91
CA ARG A 138 -8.58 5.29 4.17
C ARG A 138 -8.90 5.20 5.65
N ARG A 139 -8.41 4.16 6.33
CA ARG A 139 -8.65 3.98 7.76
C ARG A 139 -7.99 5.08 8.59
N LEU A 140 -6.81 5.53 8.20
CA LEU A 140 -6.14 6.67 8.82
C LEU A 140 -6.89 7.99 8.55
N ASP A 141 -7.51 8.17 7.38
CA ASP A 141 -8.41 9.30 7.11
C ASP A 141 -9.63 9.29 8.06
N GLU A 142 -10.24 8.12 8.28
CA GLU A 142 -11.36 7.95 9.21
C GLU A 142 -10.95 8.27 10.66
N ILE A 143 -9.77 7.82 11.10
CA ILE A 143 -9.26 8.15 12.44
C ILE A 143 -8.98 9.66 12.56
N ARG A 144 -8.45 10.26 11.49
CA ARG A 144 -8.17 11.70 11.42
C ARG A 144 -9.45 12.53 11.48
N SER A 145 -10.52 12.11 10.80
CA SER A 145 -11.80 12.82 10.74
C SER A 145 -12.50 12.91 12.10
N MET A 146 -12.19 11.99 13.03
CA MET A 146 -12.66 12.05 14.42
C MET A 146 -12.01 13.17 15.25
N VAL A 147 -10.99 13.84 14.72
CA VAL A 147 -10.23 14.89 15.43
C VAL A 147 -10.41 16.25 14.77
N VAL A 148 -10.48 16.30 13.44
CA VAL A 148 -10.57 17.55 12.67
C VAL A 148 -11.22 17.26 11.32
N PRO A 149 -11.98 18.21 10.74
CA PRO A 149 -12.57 18.04 9.42
C PRO A 149 -11.53 17.55 8.41
N THR A 150 -11.86 16.46 7.72
CA THR A 150 -10.93 15.74 6.86
C THR A 150 -11.67 15.33 5.60
N LEU A 151 -11.08 15.63 4.45
CA LEU A 151 -11.63 15.21 3.17
C LEU A 151 -11.39 13.71 2.97
N LYS A 152 -12.35 12.97 2.42
CA LYS A 152 -12.15 11.56 2.09
C LYS A 152 -10.96 11.41 1.13
N GLY A 153 -10.03 10.50 1.42
CA GLY A 153 -8.83 10.30 0.61
C GLY A 153 -7.68 11.26 0.95
N HIS A 154 -7.73 11.96 2.08
CA HIS A 154 -6.71 12.93 2.52
C HIS A 154 -5.29 12.42 2.32
N HIS A 155 -4.93 11.25 2.89
CA HIS A 155 -3.55 10.76 2.79
C HIS A 155 -3.17 10.38 1.35
N TYR A 156 -4.12 9.82 0.58
CA TYR A 156 -3.91 9.52 -0.83
C TYR A 156 -3.61 10.79 -1.65
N TYR A 157 -4.39 11.85 -1.47
CA TYR A 157 -4.18 13.13 -2.15
C TYR A 157 -2.92 13.87 -1.67
N LYS A 158 -2.54 13.75 -0.39
CA LYS A 158 -1.24 14.22 0.11
C LYS A 158 -0.06 13.50 -0.54
N ALA A 159 -0.20 12.20 -0.77
CA ALA A 159 0.80 11.37 -1.44
C ALA A 159 0.91 11.67 -2.95
N CYS A 160 -0.16 12.16 -3.60
CA CYS A 160 -0.10 12.69 -4.97
C CYS A 160 0.89 13.87 -5.09
N GLY A 161 1.01 14.67 -4.03
CA GLY A 161 1.87 15.86 -4.02
C GLY A 161 1.37 16.97 -4.96
N GLY A 162 2.26 17.93 -5.22
CA GLY A 162 2.03 19.01 -6.20
C GLY A 162 0.71 19.77 -6.00
N LYS A 163 0.04 20.03 -7.13
CA LYS A 163 -1.22 20.79 -7.18
C LYS A 163 -2.35 20.09 -6.42
N ILE A 164 -2.45 18.76 -6.50
CA ILE A 164 -3.51 18.00 -5.82
C ILE A 164 -3.41 18.17 -4.30
N ALA A 165 -2.20 18.01 -3.74
CA ALA A 165 -1.99 18.18 -2.31
C ALA A 165 -2.28 19.62 -1.84
N TYR A 166 -1.98 20.62 -2.66
CA TYR A 166 -2.32 22.02 -2.38
C TYR A 166 -3.84 22.27 -2.41
N MET A 167 -4.54 21.76 -3.43
CA MET A 167 -6.00 21.89 -3.52
C MET A 167 -6.71 21.18 -2.37
N LEU A 168 -6.16 20.05 -1.90
CA LEU A 168 -6.68 19.35 -0.73
C LEU A 168 -6.61 20.25 0.51
N GLU A 169 -5.50 20.94 0.75
CA GLU A 169 -5.36 21.86 1.87
C GLU A 169 -6.37 23.02 1.81
N MET A 170 -6.67 23.52 0.60
CA MET A 170 -7.70 24.53 0.41
C MET A 170 -9.09 23.97 0.71
N ALA A 171 -9.40 22.77 0.23
CA ALA A 171 -10.68 22.09 0.49
C ALA A 171 -10.88 21.86 1.99
N GLU A 172 -9.88 21.35 2.71
CA GLU A 172 -10.00 21.14 4.16
C GLU A 172 -10.19 22.45 4.94
N LYS A 173 -9.56 23.55 4.50
CA LYS A 173 -9.81 24.87 5.10
C LYS A 173 -11.26 25.36 4.90
N LEU A 174 -11.92 24.98 3.80
CA LEU A 174 -13.34 25.28 3.60
C LEU A 174 -14.21 24.46 4.57
N LEU A 175 -13.87 23.18 4.78
CA LEU A 175 -14.54 22.34 5.78
C LEU A 175 -14.38 22.91 7.20
N GLU A 176 -13.17 23.38 7.55
CA GLU A 176 -12.91 24.05 8.84
C GLU A 176 -13.75 25.33 9.03
N LYS A 177 -14.10 26.02 7.94
CA LYS A 177 -14.99 27.19 7.95
C LYS A 177 -16.49 26.84 7.98
N GLY A 178 -16.83 25.55 8.00
CA GLY A 178 -18.21 25.08 8.08
C GLY A 178 -18.93 24.99 6.72
N CYS A 179 -18.20 25.00 5.61
CA CYS A 179 -18.81 24.74 4.29
C CYS A 179 -19.37 23.30 4.23
N PRO A 180 -20.50 23.06 3.53
CA PRO A 180 -21.07 21.73 3.39
C PRO A 180 -20.09 20.74 2.76
N THR A 181 -19.89 19.58 3.40
CA THR A 181 -18.89 18.59 2.97
C THR A 181 -19.08 18.15 1.53
N LYS A 182 -20.33 17.89 1.12
CA LYS A 182 -20.65 17.43 -0.23
C LYS A 182 -20.24 18.45 -1.31
N GLU A 183 -20.52 19.73 -1.09
CA GLU A 183 -20.16 20.80 -2.04
C GLU A 183 -18.64 20.95 -2.16
N VAL A 184 -17.93 20.86 -1.04
CA VAL A 184 -16.46 20.93 -1.03
C VAL A 184 -15.85 19.71 -1.75
N GLU A 185 -16.39 18.52 -1.52
CA GLU A 185 -15.95 17.29 -2.21
C GLU A 185 -16.19 17.37 -3.71
N GLU A 186 -17.38 17.80 -4.15
CA GLU A 186 -17.70 17.96 -5.57
C GLU A 186 -16.78 18.96 -6.26
N LEU A 187 -16.59 20.15 -5.66
CA LEU A 187 -15.71 21.19 -6.19
C LEU A 187 -14.25 20.73 -6.24
N PHE A 188 -13.78 20.04 -5.19
CA PHE A 188 -12.43 19.51 -5.14
C PHE A 188 -12.21 18.48 -6.27
N MET A 189 -13.15 17.55 -6.44
CA MET A 189 -13.09 16.55 -7.51
C MET A 189 -13.09 17.18 -8.90
N GLU A 190 -13.96 18.16 -9.15
CA GLU A 190 -13.97 18.92 -10.41
C GLU A 190 -12.62 19.60 -10.68
N THR A 191 -12.01 20.17 -9.64
CA THR A 191 -10.74 20.90 -9.74
C THR A 191 -9.56 19.99 -10.09
N ILE A 192 -9.51 18.78 -9.50
CA ILE A 192 -8.37 17.86 -9.70
C ILE A 192 -8.55 16.93 -10.90
N ARG A 193 -9.76 16.81 -11.46
CA ARG A 193 -10.06 15.84 -12.53
C ARG A 193 -9.10 15.94 -13.72
N ARG A 194 -8.69 17.16 -14.07
CA ARG A 194 -7.77 17.42 -15.19
C ARG A 194 -6.33 16.95 -14.95
N GLU A 195 -5.98 16.65 -13.70
CA GLU A 195 -4.66 16.11 -13.34
C GLU A 195 -4.59 14.60 -13.52
N TYR A 196 -5.74 13.92 -13.67
CA TYR A 196 -5.81 12.48 -13.84
C TYR A 196 -5.74 12.08 -15.32
N PRO A 197 -5.25 10.86 -15.62
CA PRO A 197 -5.10 10.39 -16.98
C PRO A 197 -6.48 10.14 -17.61
N ILE A 198 -6.52 10.22 -18.94
CA ILE A 198 -7.69 9.96 -19.77
C ILE A 198 -7.42 8.78 -20.71
N GLU A 199 -8.47 8.24 -21.34
CA GLU A 199 -8.31 7.24 -22.39
C GLU A 199 -7.37 7.73 -23.50
N GLY A 200 -6.53 6.82 -24.01
CA GLY A 200 -5.49 7.11 -24.98
C GLY A 200 -4.18 7.63 -24.39
N ALA A 201 -4.16 8.11 -23.14
CA ALA A 201 -2.93 8.55 -22.49
C ALA A 201 -2.00 7.37 -22.18
N LYS A 202 -0.72 7.68 -21.95
CA LYS A 202 0.25 6.73 -21.40
C LYS A 202 0.29 6.86 -19.89
N ILE A 203 0.44 5.74 -19.20
CA ILE A 203 0.52 5.67 -17.75
C ILE A 203 1.60 4.69 -17.30
N GLY A 204 2.37 5.07 -16.29
CA GLY A 204 3.35 4.19 -15.67
C GLY A 204 2.70 3.16 -14.74
N ILE A 205 3.37 2.04 -14.51
CA ILE A 205 2.99 1.07 -13.48
C ILE A 205 4.12 0.99 -12.45
N GLU A 206 3.81 1.35 -11.20
CA GLU A 206 4.70 1.29 -10.05
C GLU A 206 4.43 0.01 -9.27
N HIS A 207 5.37 -0.93 -9.38
CA HIS A 207 5.33 -2.24 -8.75
C HIS A 207 6.25 -2.23 -7.52
N SER A 208 5.66 -2.05 -6.34
CA SER A 208 6.40 -2.06 -5.08
C SER A 208 6.42 -3.48 -4.54
N LYS A 209 7.61 -4.01 -4.25
CA LYS A 209 7.77 -5.31 -3.59
C LYS A 209 7.52 -5.21 -2.09
N ILE A 210 7.22 -6.34 -1.48
CA ILE A 210 7.03 -6.45 -0.03
C ILE A 210 8.26 -6.00 0.78
N ASP A 211 9.45 -6.13 0.20
CA ASP A 211 10.73 -5.70 0.81
C ASP A 211 11.05 -4.21 0.63
N GLY A 212 10.20 -3.47 -0.07
CA GLY A 212 10.31 -2.02 -0.26
C GLY A 212 11.01 -1.60 -1.55
N ARG A 213 11.54 -2.54 -2.35
CA ARG A 213 12.07 -2.21 -3.68
C ARG A 213 10.92 -1.78 -4.59
N ILE A 214 11.15 -0.73 -5.39
CA ILE A 214 10.16 -0.21 -6.35
C ILE A 214 10.68 -0.44 -7.76
N PHE A 215 9.84 -1.07 -8.59
CA PHE A 215 10.09 -1.30 -10.01
C PHE A 215 9.08 -0.51 -10.84
N HIS A 216 9.57 0.13 -11.90
CA HIS A 216 8.72 0.81 -12.87
C HIS A 216 8.60 -0.07 -14.12
N LEU A 217 7.44 -0.67 -14.34
CA LEU A 217 7.21 -1.67 -15.40
C LEU A 217 6.99 -1.07 -16.80
N GLY A 218 7.52 0.14 -17.02
CA GLY A 218 7.32 0.94 -18.22
C GLY A 218 5.96 1.61 -18.29
N GLU A 219 5.73 2.28 -19.43
CA GLU A 219 4.46 2.93 -19.74
C GLU A 219 3.54 1.99 -20.54
N ALA A 220 2.25 2.04 -20.24
CA ALA A 220 1.20 1.39 -21.00
C ALA A 220 0.20 2.41 -21.52
N ARG A 221 -0.44 2.13 -22.66
CA ARG A 221 -1.51 2.98 -23.19
C ARG A 221 -2.83 2.60 -22.55
N ILE A 222 -3.57 3.58 -22.04
CA ILE A 222 -4.93 3.36 -21.54
C ILE A 222 -5.86 3.21 -22.75
N THR A 223 -6.54 2.07 -22.86
CA THR A 223 -7.51 1.79 -23.93
C THR A 223 -8.95 1.92 -23.45
N GLU A 224 -9.19 1.79 -22.16
CA GLU A 224 -10.50 1.94 -21.53
C GLU A 224 -10.32 2.48 -20.11
N LEU A 225 -11.12 3.46 -19.73
CA LEU A 225 -11.18 4.01 -18.38
C LEU A 225 -12.63 4.28 -18.00
N ASN A 226 -13.19 3.40 -17.17
CA ASN A 226 -14.56 3.51 -16.71
C ASN A 226 -14.60 4.09 -15.29
N GLU A 227 -14.97 5.37 -15.17
CA GLU A 227 -15.01 6.06 -13.88
C GLU A 227 -16.04 5.47 -12.89
N GLN A 228 -17.12 4.86 -13.37
CA GLN A 228 -18.18 4.32 -12.51
C GLN A 228 -17.79 3.01 -11.86
N THR A 229 -17.14 2.13 -12.62
CA THR A 229 -16.70 0.80 -12.15
C THR A 229 -15.27 0.80 -11.62
N GLY A 230 -14.47 1.82 -11.97
CA GLY A 230 -13.05 1.86 -11.69
C GLY A 230 -12.20 0.97 -12.60
N LEU A 231 -12.77 0.40 -13.66
CA LEU A 231 -12.05 -0.42 -14.63
C LEU A 231 -11.05 0.42 -15.44
N ILE A 232 -9.82 -0.06 -15.52
CA ILE A 232 -8.77 0.46 -16.39
C ILE A 232 -8.23 -0.68 -17.23
N ARG A 233 -8.27 -0.53 -18.57
CA ARG A 233 -7.56 -1.43 -19.48
C ARG A 233 -6.34 -0.75 -20.06
N LEU A 234 -5.23 -1.48 -20.01
CA LEU A 234 -3.93 -1.04 -20.49
C LEU A 234 -3.47 -1.96 -21.62
N LEU A 235 -2.87 -1.36 -22.64
CA LEU A 235 -2.26 -2.07 -23.76
C LEU A 235 -0.75 -1.84 -23.76
N ARG A 236 0.00 -2.94 -23.88
CA ARG A 236 1.45 -2.94 -24.14
C ARG A 236 1.75 -3.82 -25.35
N VAL A 237 2.58 -3.33 -26.27
CA VAL A 237 3.09 -4.10 -27.41
C VAL A 237 4.57 -4.35 -27.19
N PHE A 238 4.99 -5.60 -27.29
CA PHE A 238 6.37 -6.01 -27.03
C PHE A 238 7.19 -6.00 -28.32
N SER A 239 8.37 -5.40 -28.26
CA SER A 239 9.32 -5.38 -29.38
C SER A 239 10.47 -6.37 -29.22
N SER A 240 10.75 -6.81 -27.98
CA SER A 240 11.83 -7.75 -27.67
C SER A 240 11.32 -9.19 -27.51
N PRO A 241 12.08 -10.20 -27.99
CA PRO A 241 11.78 -11.58 -27.67
C PRO A 241 12.05 -11.88 -26.20
N GLY A 242 11.51 -12.98 -25.69
CA GLY A 242 11.78 -13.45 -24.33
C GLY A 242 10.83 -14.56 -23.92
N VAL A 243 10.55 -14.65 -22.63
CA VAL A 243 9.55 -15.55 -22.05
C VAL A 243 8.63 -14.72 -21.16
N TYR A 244 7.34 -15.05 -21.13
CA TYR A 244 6.43 -14.50 -20.13
C TYR A 244 6.64 -15.24 -18.81
N ASP A 245 7.15 -14.52 -17.82
CA ASP A 245 7.44 -15.06 -16.48
C ASP A 245 6.18 -15.68 -15.87
N GLY A 246 6.35 -16.81 -15.18
CA GLY A 246 5.25 -17.60 -14.60
C GLY A 246 4.50 -18.50 -15.60
N LEU A 247 4.32 -18.07 -16.85
CA LEU A 247 3.65 -18.86 -17.90
C LEU A 247 4.60 -19.81 -18.66
N ASP A 248 5.89 -19.51 -18.70
CA ASP A 248 6.90 -20.23 -19.49
C ASP A 248 6.53 -20.33 -20.99
N VAL A 249 5.88 -19.28 -21.50
CA VAL A 249 5.48 -19.15 -22.90
C VAL A 249 6.40 -18.16 -23.61
N ARG A 250 6.87 -18.53 -24.80
CA ARG A 250 7.73 -17.68 -25.63
C ARG A 250 7.05 -16.36 -25.96
N LYS A 251 7.71 -15.24 -25.67
CA LYS A 251 7.34 -13.89 -26.09
C LYS A 251 8.04 -13.55 -27.40
N GLU A 252 7.27 -13.09 -28.38
CA GLU A 252 7.76 -12.75 -29.72
C GLU A 252 7.53 -11.27 -30.05
N PRO A 253 8.38 -10.65 -30.90
CA PRO A 253 8.16 -9.27 -31.33
C PRO A 253 6.80 -9.09 -32.02
N GLY A 254 6.04 -8.10 -31.57
CA GLY A 254 4.68 -7.82 -32.04
C GLY A 254 3.58 -8.47 -31.19
N ASP A 255 3.94 -9.37 -30.27
CA ASP A 255 3.02 -9.81 -29.23
C ASP A 255 2.57 -8.61 -28.38
N TYR A 256 1.40 -8.72 -27.77
CA TYR A 256 0.86 -7.67 -26.94
C TYR A 256 0.21 -8.23 -25.69
N ALA A 257 0.11 -7.38 -24.67
CA ALA A 257 -0.56 -7.66 -23.42
C ALA A 257 -1.70 -6.67 -23.21
N VAL A 258 -2.86 -7.20 -22.85
CA VAL A 258 -3.99 -6.42 -22.34
C VAL A 258 -4.06 -6.64 -20.84
N THR A 259 -3.82 -5.58 -20.07
CA THR A 259 -3.90 -5.62 -18.61
C THR A 259 -5.21 -4.98 -18.15
N SER A 260 -6.02 -5.73 -17.41
CA SER A 260 -7.30 -5.27 -16.86
C SER A 260 -7.14 -5.10 -15.35
N MET A 261 -7.38 -3.88 -14.87
CA MET A 261 -7.25 -3.48 -13.48
C MET A 261 -8.57 -2.85 -13.01
N VAL A 262 -8.94 -3.04 -11.74
CA VAL A 262 -10.05 -2.31 -11.12
C VAL A 262 -9.51 -1.60 -9.90
N ILE A 263 -9.73 -0.29 -9.82
CA ILE A 263 -9.25 0.53 -8.68
C ILE A 263 -9.84 -0.03 -7.38
N GLY A 264 -8.97 -0.29 -6.40
CA GLY A 264 -9.35 -0.84 -5.10
C GLY A 264 -9.42 -2.37 -5.03
N GLU A 265 -9.27 -3.08 -6.14
CA GLU A 265 -9.23 -4.54 -6.13
C GLU A 265 -7.84 -5.10 -5.80
N TRP A 266 -7.81 -6.32 -5.28
CA TRP A 266 -6.63 -7.03 -4.77
C TRP A 266 -5.85 -7.80 -5.84
N SER A 267 -6.23 -7.63 -7.10
CA SER A 267 -5.56 -8.28 -8.21
C SER A 267 -5.77 -7.54 -9.51
N PHE A 268 -4.88 -7.77 -10.46
CA PHE A 268 -5.12 -7.43 -11.86
C PHE A 268 -4.73 -8.59 -12.74
N ARG A 269 -5.30 -8.60 -13.95
CA ARG A 269 -5.10 -9.66 -14.94
C ARG A 269 -4.36 -9.10 -16.13
N THR A 270 -3.35 -9.82 -16.60
CA THR A 270 -2.61 -9.53 -17.83
C THR A 270 -2.77 -10.69 -18.78
N SER A 271 -3.51 -10.48 -19.86
CA SER A 271 -3.76 -11.48 -20.89
C SER A 271 -2.83 -11.21 -22.07
N TYR A 272 -2.06 -12.24 -22.44
CA TYR A 272 -1.04 -12.15 -23.48
C TYR A 272 -1.55 -12.74 -24.79
N PHE A 273 -1.21 -12.06 -25.88
CA PHE A 273 -1.65 -12.42 -27.22
C PHE A 273 -0.48 -12.35 -28.19
N SER A 274 -0.50 -13.24 -29.18
CA SER A 274 0.43 -13.16 -30.31
C SER A 274 0.14 -11.92 -31.16
N LYS A 275 1.07 -11.55 -32.05
CA LYS A 275 0.80 -10.51 -33.07
C LYS A 275 -0.47 -10.78 -33.91
N SER A 276 -0.84 -12.04 -34.13
CA SER A 276 -2.06 -12.43 -34.85
C SER A 276 -3.32 -12.45 -33.98
N GLY A 277 -3.20 -12.15 -32.68
CA GLY A 277 -4.31 -12.13 -31.72
C GLY A 277 -4.65 -13.50 -31.12
N GLU A 278 -3.77 -14.49 -31.25
CA GLU A 278 -3.93 -15.78 -30.58
C GLU A 278 -3.63 -15.63 -29.09
N TYR A 279 -4.53 -16.11 -28.23
CA TYR A 279 -4.37 -16.05 -26.79
C TYR A 279 -3.29 -17.03 -26.31
N LYS A 280 -2.32 -16.51 -25.55
CA LYS A 280 -1.12 -17.24 -25.08
C LYS A 280 -1.18 -17.61 -23.60
N GLY A 281 -2.06 -16.97 -22.83
CA GLY A 281 -2.23 -17.19 -21.40
C GLY A 281 -2.51 -15.89 -20.65
N THR A 282 -2.94 -16.03 -19.40
CA THR A 282 -3.24 -14.93 -18.48
C THR A 282 -2.40 -15.09 -17.23
N TYR A 283 -1.78 -13.99 -16.84
CA TYR A 283 -1.09 -13.82 -15.56
C TYR A 283 -1.93 -12.93 -14.66
N VAL A 284 -2.18 -13.38 -13.44
CA VAL A 284 -2.90 -12.62 -12.42
C VAL A 284 -1.97 -12.39 -11.25
N ASN A 285 -1.73 -11.11 -10.95
CA ASN A 285 -0.92 -10.72 -9.80
C ASN A 285 -1.86 -10.44 -8.62
N ILE A 286 -1.58 -11.06 -7.47
CA ILE A 286 -2.25 -10.73 -6.22
C ILE A 286 -1.45 -9.63 -5.51
N ASN A 287 -2.13 -8.52 -5.21
CA ASN A 287 -1.51 -7.31 -4.68
C ASN A 287 -2.43 -6.63 -3.66
N THR A 288 -1.90 -5.61 -3.00
CA THR A 288 -2.73 -4.68 -2.23
C THR A 288 -3.65 -3.88 -3.16
N PRO A 289 -4.81 -3.42 -2.68
CA PRO A 289 -5.77 -2.64 -3.46
C PRO A 289 -5.13 -1.61 -4.39
N ILE A 290 -5.46 -1.72 -5.68
CA ILE A 290 -4.85 -0.91 -6.74
C ILE A 290 -5.23 0.57 -6.59
N GLU A 291 -4.22 1.45 -6.65
CA GLU A 291 -4.37 2.91 -6.56
C GLU A 291 -4.01 3.55 -7.90
N LEU A 292 -4.89 4.42 -8.43
CA LEU A 292 -4.61 5.22 -9.63
C LEU A 292 -4.11 6.60 -9.21
N TYR A 293 -2.85 6.92 -9.48
CA TYR A 293 -2.25 8.25 -9.32
C TYR A 293 -2.23 9.01 -10.66
N PRO A 294 -2.02 10.35 -10.65
CA PRO A 294 -1.99 11.19 -11.86
C PRO A 294 -1.14 10.67 -13.02
N SER A 295 0.04 10.12 -12.72
CA SER A 295 1.00 9.66 -13.74
C SER A 295 1.27 8.15 -13.71
N ARG A 296 0.67 7.41 -12.76
CA ARG A 296 0.99 5.99 -12.55
C ARG A 296 -0.11 5.24 -11.85
N ILE A 297 -0.18 3.94 -12.08
CA ILE A 297 -0.93 3.01 -11.24
C ILE A 297 0.04 2.39 -10.25
N ARG A 298 -0.37 2.31 -8.99
CA ARG A 298 0.45 1.83 -7.88
C ARG A 298 -0.26 0.71 -7.13
N TYR A 299 0.51 -0.30 -6.74
CA TYR A 299 0.12 -1.33 -5.78
C TYR A 299 1.37 -1.91 -5.11
N VAL A 300 1.20 -2.63 -4.00
CA VAL A 300 2.26 -3.46 -3.41
C VAL A 300 2.01 -4.90 -3.80
N ASP A 301 3.00 -5.48 -4.46
CA ASP A 301 3.03 -6.88 -4.85
C ASP A 301 3.21 -7.77 -3.62
N LEU A 302 2.31 -8.74 -3.50
CA LEU A 302 2.31 -9.71 -2.40
C LEU A 302 3.07 -10.99 -2.77
N GLU A 303 3.74 -10.99 -3.93
CA GLU A 303 4.52 -12.12 -4.46
C GLU A 303 3.73 -13.43 -4.57
N ALA A 304 2.41 -13.32 -4.75
CA ALA A 304 1.51 -14.43 -4.96
C ALA A 304 0.86 -14.27 -6.32
N ASP A 305 1.10 -15.22 -7.22
CA ASP A 305 0.71 -15.11 -8.62
C ASP A 305 -0.10 -16.31 -9.09
N ILE A 306 -1.01 -16.08 -10.03
CA ILE A 306 -1.81 -17.13 -10.66
C ILE A 306 -1.59 -17.07 -12.16
N CYS A 307 -1.25 -18.20 -12.75
CA CYS A 307 -1.09 -18.34 -14.19
C CYS A 307 -2.19 -19.25 -14.75
N MET A 308 -2.78 -18.85 -15.88
CA MET A 308 -3.75 -19.64 -16.63
C MET A 308 -3.31 -19.80 -18.09
N TRP A 309 -3.35 -21.03 -18.59
CA TRP A 309 -2.98 -21.36 -19.97
C TRP A 309 -4.21 -21.48 -20.89
N PRO A 310 -4.04 -21.49 -22.24
CA PRO A 310 -5.13 -21.58 -23.19
C PRO A 310 -6.03 -22.82 -23.09
N ASP A 311 -5.50 -23.90 -22.51
CA ASP A 311 -6.19 -25.16 -22.24
C ASP A 311 -7.02 -25.15 -20.95
N GLY A 312 -7.02 -24.04 -20.20
CA GLY A 312 -7.72 -23.89 -18.93
C GLY A 312 -6.94 -24.39 -17.71
N ARG A 313 -5.70 -24.87 -17.88
CA ARG A 313 -4.83 -25.20 -16.75
C ARG A 313 -4.58 -23.93 -15.93
N ILE A 314 -4.65 -24.05 -14.60
CA ILE A 314 -4.33 -22.96 -13.66
C ILE A 314 -3.21 -23.42 -12.71
N ARG A 315 -2.26 -22.53 -12.42
CA ARG A 315 -1.19 -22.75 -11.43
C ARG A 315 -1.06 -21.55 -10.51
N LYS A 316 -1.02 -21.82 -9.20
CA LYS A 316 -0.61 -20.87 -8.16
C LYS A 316 0.92 -20.89 -8.03
N ILE A 317 1.54 -19.73 -7.91
CA ILE A 317 2.99 -19.55 -7.82
C ILE A 317 3.29 -18.74 -6.57
N ASP A 318 4.29 -19.18 -5.80
CA ASP A 318 4.88 -18.47 -4.65
C ASP A 318 3.94 -18.18 -3.47
N PHE A 319 2.79 -18.88 -3.37
CA PHE A 319 1.86 -18.72 -2.25
C PHE A 319 2.46 -19.15 -0.90
N GLU A 320 3.45 -20.04 -0.92
CA GLU A 320 4.17 -20.48 0.29
C GLU A 320 4.94 -19.33 0.95
N LYS A 321 5.30 -18.28 0.19
CA LYS A 321 6.00 -17.10 0.73
C LYS A 321 5.10 -16.27 1.64
N LEU A 322 3.78 -16.32 1.50
CA LEU A 322 2.86 -15.54 2.34
C LEU A 322 3.00 -15.93 3.82
N ASP A 323 3.13 -17.22 4.12
CA ASP A 323 3.32 -17.70 5.49
C ASP A 323 4.69 -17.28 6.04
N GLU A 324 5.73 -17.19 5.19
CA GLU A 324 7.00 -16.59 5.57
C GLU A 324 6.89 -15.08 5.85
N MET A 325 6.12 -14.33 5.06
CA MET A 325 5.90 -12.91 5.27
C MET A 325 5.21 -12.64 6.61
N VAL A 326 4.24 -13.46 7.00
CA VAL A 326 3.62 -13.40 8.33
C VAL A 326 4.64 -13.72 9.43
N ARG A 327 5.39 -14.83 9.29
CA ARG A 327 6.41 -15.23 10.29
C ARG A 327 7.48 -14.16 10.51
N ARG A 328 7.93 -13.50 9.44
CA ARG A 328 8.89 -12.39 9.51
C ARG A 328 8.23 -11.07 9.94
N GLY A 329 6.91 -11.07 10.12
CA GLY A 329 6.12 -9.95 10.59
C GLY A 329 5.99 -8.81 9.59
N TYR A 330 6.08 -9.10 8.28
CA TYR A 330 5.81 -8.11 7.24
C TYR A 330 4.34 -7.74 7.15
N ILE A 331 3.48 -8.74 7.34
CA ILE A 331 2.03 -8.62 7.25
C ILE A 331 1.36 -9.28 8.45
N SER A 332 0.11 -8.90 8.72
CA SER A 332 -0.70 -9.55 9.76
C SER A 332 -1.32 -10.86 9.27
N GLU A 333 -1.67 -11.76 10.21
CA GLU A 333 -2.44 -12.98 9.88
C GLU A 333 -3.79 -12.62 9.23
N ARG A 334 -4.46 -11.58 9.73
CA ARG A 334 -5.72 -11.06 9.15
C ARG A 334 -5.55 -10.69 7.67
N LEU A 335 -4.43 -10.07 7.31
CA LEU A 335 -4.13 -9.74 5.93
C LEU A 335 -3.93 -11.01 5.09
N ARG A 336 -3.20 -12.00 5.61
CA ARG A 336 -3.00 -13.30 4.94
C ARG A 336 -4.32 -14.05 4.70
N GLU A 337 -5.23 -14.04 5.67
CA GLU A 337 -6.59 -14.59 5.51
C GLU A 337 -7.37 -13.85 4.41
N THR A 338 -7.28 -12.53 4.40
CA THR A 338 -7.94 -11.68 3.37
C THR A 338 -7.40 -11.99 1.98
N ILE A 339 -6.09 -12.12 1.83
CA ILE A 339 -5.43 -12.50 0.57
C ILE A 339 -5.90 -13.88 0.10
N SER A 340 -5.98 -14.85 1.01
CA SER A 340 -6.45 -16.20 0.70
C SER A 340 -7.89 -16.21 0.19
N LYS A 341 -8.77 -15.45 0.85
CA LYS A 341 -10.16 -15.27 0.40
C LYS A 341 -10.22 -14.63 -0.98
N LYS A 342 -9.50 -13.54 -1.19
CA LYS A 342 -9.46 -12.80 -2.47
C LYS A 342 -8.88 -13.64 -3.60
N THR A 343 -7.89 -14.47 -3.31
CA THR A 343 -7.34 -15.43 -4.27
C THR A 343 -8.39 -16.44 -4.73
N ASN A 344 -9.21 -16.96 -3.81
CA ASN A 344 -10.29 -17.88 -4.19
C ASN A 344 -11.35 -17.18 -5.06
N GLU A 345 -11.76 -15.95 -4.68
CA GLU A 345 -12.67 -15.13 -5.50
C GLU A 345 -12.10 -14.90 -6.93
N VAL A 346 -10.78 -14.71 -7.06
CA VAL A 346 -10.12 -14.56 -8.35
C VAL A 346 -10.19 -15.85 -9.17
N LEU A 347 -9.91 -17.01 -8.57
CA LEU A 347 -9.95 -18.31 -9.24
C LEU A 347 -11.35 -18.66 -9.75
N ASP A 348 -12.37 -18.38 -8.94
CA ASP A 348 -13.77 -18.67 -9.27
C ASP A 348 -14.24 -17.85 -10.49
N ASN A 349 -13.63 -16.68 -10.71
CA ASN A 349 -13.97 -15.76 -11.80
C ASN A 349 -12.94 -15.77 -12.96
N LEU A 350 -12.03 -16.74 -13.00
CA LEU A 350 -11.01 -16.85 -14.03
C LEU A 350 -11.43 -17.88 -15.08
N SER A 351 -11.63 -17.43 -16.32
CA SER A 351 -12.07 -18.27 -17.44
C SER A 351 -11.29 -17.93 -18.71
N PRO A 352 -10.74 -18.91 -19.44
CA PRO A 352 -10.08 -18.68 -20.72
C PRO A 352 -10.99 -18.05 -21.76
N GLU A 353 -12.28 -18.36 -21.75
CA GLU A 353 -13.28 -17.83 -22.69
C GLU A 353 -13.40 -16.31 -22.54
N ILE A 354 -13.55 -15.84 -21.31
CA ILE A 354 -13.64 -14.40 -21.00
C ILE A 354 -12.34 -13.70 -21.38
N GLU A 355 -11.19 -14.27 -21.02
CA GLU A 355 -9.90 -13.63 -21.27
C GLU A 355 -9.54 -13.58 -22.77
N LYS A 356 -10.00 -14.55 -23.58
CA LYS A 356 -9.85 -14.52 -25.05
C LYS A 356 -10.62 -13.38 -25.71
N GLU A 357 -11.75 -12.97 -25.14
CA GLU A 357 -12.60 -11.90 -25.68
C GLU A 357 -12.03 -10.50 -25.45
N ILE A 358 -11.12 -10.34 -24.47
CA ILE A 358 -10.47 -9.07 -24.12
C ILE A 358 -9.41 -8.65 -25.16
N LYS A 359 -9.21 -9.45 -26.22
CA LYS A 359 -8.28 -9.14 -27.32
C LYS A 359 -8.51 -7.73 -27.87
N TYR A 360 -7.43 -7.04 -28.18
CA TYR A 360 -7.49 -5.68 -28.72
C TYR A 360 -7.74 -5.74 -30.24
N ALA A 361 -8.85 -5.16 -30.70
CA ALA A 361 -9.30 -5.30 -32.09
C ALA A 361 -8.50 -4.47 -33.12
N ASN A 362 -7.78 -3.42 -32.70
CA ASN A 362 -7.19 -2.41 -33.60
C ASN A 362 -5.65 -2.42 -33.58
N ILE A 363 -5.02 -3.53 -33.95
CA ILE A 363 -3.53 -3.63 -34.00
C ILE A 363 -2.99 -3.15 -35.36
N GLY A 364 -3.87 -2.83 -36.31
CA GLY A 364 -3.54 -2.54 -37.71
C GLY A 364 -3.46 -1.07 -38.13
N GLU A 365 -3.69 -0.10 -37.23
CA GLU A 365 -3.58 1.32 -37.57
C GLU A 365 -2.50 1.99 -36.71
N ASN A 366 -1.27 1.96 -37.21
CA ASN A 366 -0.22 2.95 -36.96
C ASN A 366 0.70 3.02 -38.16
#